data_AF-A0A9P5F0D4-F1
#
_entry.id   AF-A0A9P5F0D4-F1
#
_cell.length_a   1.000
_cell.length_b   1.000
_cell.length_c   1.000
_cell.angle_alpha   90.00
_cell.angle_beta   90.00
_cell.angle_gamma   90.00
#
_symmetry.space_group_name_H-M   'P 1'
#
loop_
_entity.id
_entity.type
_entity.pdbx_description
1 polymer ?
#
loop_
_entity_poly.entity_id
_entity_poly.type
_entity_poly.pdbx_seq_one_letter_code
_entity_poly.pdbx_strand_id
1 'polypeptide(L)'
;MGVFTELWDSGEVVKLAIFTLSIYGICRSVYLLYFHPLARFPGPKLAAVSELSYVYHWLTGHYHEYIHKLHQKYGDVVRLAPNELSFNTAQSLQDIYGNPSKTGQTFLKSSFYAGPSGYSTIVMERDPIKHKETKKLLSYGFSAKELQAQEPILKTNLDMLITQIDNQIAAEKQGLSLNKA
;
A
#
# COMPACT_ATOMS: atom_id res chain seq x y z
N MET A 1 19.24 -27.10 -40.04
CA MET A 1 18.27 -27.08 -38.92
C MET A 1 18.77 -27.78 -37.64
N GLY A 2 19.96 -28.42 -37.60
CA GLY A 2 20.45 -29.13 -36.38
C GLY A 2 21.28 -28.31 -35.39
N VAL A 3 21.95 -27.23 -35.83
CA VAL A 3 22.84 -26.43 -34.96
C VAL A 3 22.06 -25.61 -33.93
N PHE A 4 20.83 -25.21 -34.26
CA PHE A 4 19.97 -24.44 -33.38
C PHE A 4 19.34 -25.29 -32.26
N THR A 5 19.16 -26.60 -32.50
CA THR A 5 18.63 -27.54 -31.50
C THR A 5 19.70 -28.04 -30.54
N GLU A 6 20.96 -28.17 -30.95
CA GLU A 6 22.07 -28.58 -30.07
C GLU A 6 22.51 -27.47 -29.10
N LEU A 7 22.43 -26.20 -29.51
CA LEU A 7 22.75 -25.07 -28.62
C LEU A 7 21.77 -24.98 -27.44
N TRP A 8 20.49 -25.28 -27.65
CA TRP A 8 19.47 -25.27 -26.59
C TRP A 8 19.59 -26.45 -25.60
N ASP A 9 20.18 -27.57 -26.05
CA ASP A 9 20.36 -28.78 -25.25
C ASP A 9 21.68 -28.77 -24.43
N SER A 10 22.48 -27.73 -24.58
CA SER A 10 23.76 -27.59 -23.87
C SER A 10 23.57 -26.86 -22.55
N GLY A 11 23.94 -27.49 -21.44
CA GLY A 11 23.98 -26.87 -20.12
C GLY A 11 24.84 -25.58 -20.06
N GLU A 12 25.61 -25.30 -21.10
CA GLU A 12 26.37 -24.06 -21.29
C GLU A 12 25.48 -22.82 -21.46
N VAL A 13 24.35 -22.91 -22.18
CA VAL A 13 23.43 -21.77 -22.30
C VAL A 13 22.80 -21.43 -20.95
N VAL A 14 22.45 -22.45 -20.16
CA VAL A 14 21.92 -22.27 -18.81
C VAL A 14 22.97 -21.64 -17.90
N LYS A 15 24.23 -22.09 -17.95
CA LYS A 15 25.33 -21.50 -17.18
C LYS A 15 25.57 -20.04 -17.55
N LEU A 16 25.58 -19.70 -18.85
CA LEU A 16 25.73 -18.33 -19.32
C LEU A 16 24.56 -17.44 -18.87
N ALA A 17 23.32 -17.95 -18.92
CA ALA A 17 22.15 -17.24 -18.41
C ALA A 17 22.23 -16.99 -16.89
N ILE A 18 22.64 -17.98 -16.10
CA ILE A 18 22.83 -17.82 -14.65
C ILE A 18 23.95 -16.82 -14.35
N PHE A 19 25.07 -16.90 -15.08
CA PHE A 19 26.21 -16.02 -14.91
C PHE A 19 25.85 -14.56 -15.22
N THR A 20 25.20 -14.32 -16.36
CA THR A 20 24.74 -12.98 -16.75
C THR A 20 23.70 -12.42 -15.78
N LEU A 21 22.73 -13.23 -15.33
CA LEU A 21 21.75 -12.83 -14.33
C LEU A 21 22.41 -12.50 -12.99
N SER A 22 23.41 -13.27 -12.59
CA SER A 22 24.16 -13.05 -11.33
C SER A 22 24.95 -11.75 -11.39
N ILE A 23 25.67 -11.48 -12.48
CA ILE A 23 26.39 -10.23 -12.70
C ILE A 23 25.42 -9.05 -12.69
N TYR A 24 24.31 -9.16 -13.43
CA TYR A 24 23.29 -8.12 -13.45
C TYR A 24 22.73 -7.84 -12.04
N GLY A 25 22.42 -8.89 -11.27
CA GLY A 25 21.95 -8.77 -9.90
C GLY A 25 22.94 -8.07 -8.98
N ILE A 26 24.23 -8.41 -9.06
CA ILE A 26 25.29 -7.78 -8.28
C ILE A 26 25.44 -6.30 -8.67
N CYS A 27 25.58 -6.00 -9.96
CA CYS A 27 25.71 -4.63 -10.47
C CYS A 27 24.53 -3.76 -10.06
N ARG A 28 23.30 -4.28 -10.20
CA ARG A 28 22.08 -3.59 -9.79
C ARG A 28 22.05 -3.34 -8.28
N SER A 29 22.47 -4.32 -7.47
CA SER A 29 22.51 -4.18 -6.01
C SER A 29 23.50 -3.10 -5.56
N VAL A 30 24.69 -3.07 -6.16
CA VAL A 30 25.69 -2.02 -5.91
C VAL A 30 25.15 -0.65 -6.32
N TYR A 31 24.53 -0.55 -7.49
CA TYR A 31 23.88 0.70 -7.93
C TYR A 31 22.82 1.18 -6.94
N LEU A 32 21.91 0.30 -6.52
CA LEU A 32 20.81 0.63 -5.61
C LEU A 32 21.27 1.07 -4.22
N LEU A 33 22.38 0.51 -3.74
CA LEU A 33 22.93 0.80 -2.41
C LEU A 33 23.76 2.09 -2.37
N TYR A 34 24.50 2.41 -3.43
CA TYR A 34 25.50 3.50 -3.38
C TYR A 34 25.23 4.65 -4.35
N PHE A 35 24.68 4.38 -5.53
CA PHE A 35 24.54 5.37 -6.60
C PHE A 35 23.10 5.85 -6.82
N HIS A 36 22.12 5.13 -6.26
CA HIS A 36 20.72 5.52 -6.37
C HIS A 36 20.44 6.84 -5.65
N PRO A 37 19.58 7.74 -6.19
CA PRO A 37 19.26 9.00 -5.53
C PRO A 37 18.76 8.85 -4.08
N LEU A 38 18.10 7.72 -3.79
CA LEU A 38 17.58 7.36 -2.47
C LEU A 38 18.59 6.63 -1.56
N ALA A 39 19.82 6.38 -2.02
CA ALA A 39 20.87 5.73 -1.23
C ALA A 39 21.27 6.52 0.03
N ARG A 40 21.04 7.83 0.02
CA ARG A 40 21.28 8.72 1.16
C ARG A 40 20.36 8.48 2.36
N PHE A 41 19.21 7.82 2.14
CA PHE A 41 18.22 7.61 3.18
C PHE A 41 18.49 6.30 3.94
N PRO A 42 18.35 6.30 5.28
CA PRO A 42 18.63 5.13 6.08
C PRO A 42 17.56 4.04 5.88
N GLY A 43 17.95 2.78 6.02
CA GLY A 43 17.03 1.65 5.93
C GLY A 43 17.76 0.30 5.84
N PRO A 44 17.02 -0.82 5.93
CA PRO A 44 17.60 -2.14 5.75
C PRO A 44 18.21 -2.32 4.36
N LYS A 45 19.43 -2.84 4.27
CA LYS A 45 20.10 -3.06 2.98
C LYS A 45 19.31 -3.99 2.05
N LEU A 46 18.64 -5.00 2.61
CA LEU A 46 17.78 -5.92 1.85
C LEU A 46 16.58 -5.21 1.21
N ALA A 47 15.96 -4.30 1.96
CA ALA A 47 14.86 -3.44 1.51
C ALA A 47 15.31 -2.43 0.45
N ALA A 48 16.55 -1.90 0.55
CA ALA A 48 17.10 -0.99 -0.45
C ALA A 48 17.35 -1.65 -1.81
N VAL A 49 17.55 -2.98 -1.85
CA VAL A 49 17.88 -3.74 -3.08
C VAL A 49 16.66 -4.47 -3.66
N SER A 50 15.73 -4.90 -2.80
CA SER A 50 14.59 -5.73 -3.18
C SER A 50 13.36 -5.49 -2.31
N GLU A 51 12.18 -5.79 -2.86
CA GLU A 51 10.88 -5.73 -2.15
C GLU A 51 10.57 -7.01 -1.36
N LEU A 52 11.53 -7.94 -1.23
CA LEU A 52 11.31 -9.23 -0.56
C LEU A 52 10.90 -9.06 0.91
N SER A 53 11.48 -8.08 1.61
CA SER A 53 11.11 -7.77 3.00
C SER A 53 9.67 -7.29 3.11
N TYR A 54 9.23 -6.47 2.16
CA TYR A 54 7.84 -6.03 2.06
C TYR A 54 6.91 -7.24 1.87
N VAL A 55 7.17 -8.08 0.86
CA VAL A 55 6.33 -9.25 0.56
C VAL A 55 6.23 -10.20 1.76
N TYR A 56 7.36 -10.50 2.41
CA TYR A 56 7.38 -11.37 3.59
C TYR A 56 6.53 -10.82 4.75
N HIS A 57 6.72 -9.55 5.11
CA HIS A 57 5.97 -8.95 6.21
C HIS A 57 4.51 -8.67 5.87
N TRP A 58 4.21 -8.45 4.60
CA TRP A 58 2.84 -8.33 4.10
C TRP A 58 2.09 -9.66 4.22
N LEU A 59 2.68 -10.76 3.73
CA LEU A 59 2.07 -12.09 3.76
C LEU A 59 1.90 -12.63 5.19
N THR A 60 2.77 -12.23 6.11
CA THR A 60 2.65 -12.61 7.52
C THR A 60 1.69 -11.71 8.31
N GLY A 61 1.21 -10.60 7.75
CA GLY A 61 0.31 -9.65 8.43
C GLY A 61 0.98 -8.67 9.39
N HIS A 62 2.30 -8.73 9.54
CA HIS A 62 3.07 -7.93 10.51
C HIS A 62 3.79 -6.72 9.86
N TYR A 63 3.36 -6.28 8.68
CA TYR A 63 4.01 -5.19 7.95
C TYR A 63 4.00 -3.86 8.71
N HIS A 64 2.90 -3.55 9.39
CA HIS A 64 2.78 -2.34 10.20
C HIS A 64 3.78 -2.33 11.37
N GLU A 65 3.97 -3.44 12.07
CA GLU A 65 4.98 -3.57 13.13
C GLU A 65 6.40 -3.45 12.57
N TYR A 66 6.65 -4.04 11.41
CA TYR A 66 7.94 -3.96 10.75
C TYR A 66 8.29 -2.51 10.43
N ILE A 67 7.39 -1.75 9.80
CA ILE A 67 7.58 -0.32 9.53
C ILE A 67 7.82 0.45 10.83
N HIS A 68 7.02 0.19 11.87
CA HIS A 68 7.18 0.86 13.15
C HIS A 68 8.57 0.64 13.77
N LYS A 69 9.05 -0.62 13.79
CA LYS A 69 10.40 -0.97 14.28
C LYS A 69 11.50 -0.29 13.45
N LEU A 70 11.29 -0.13 12.15
CA LEU A 70 12.25 0.58 11.30
C LEU A 70 12.31 2.07 11.62
N HIS A 71 11.17 2.73 11.81
CA HIS A 71 11.16 4.14 12.21
C HIS A 71 11.77 4.35 13.59
N GLN A 72 11.55 3.43 14.54
CA GLN A 72 12.23 3.47 15.84
C GLN A 72 13.76 3.37 15.72
N LYS A 73 14.26 2.61 14.73
CA LYS A 73 15.70 2.37 14.54
C LYS A 73 16.40 3.42 13.69
N TYR A 74 15.78 3.85 12.60
CA TYR A 74 16.39 4.68 11.56
C TYR A 74 15.88 6.14 11.56
N GLY A 75 14.82 6.43 12.32
CA GLY A 75 14.25 7.77 12.46
C GLY A 75 13.05 8.02 11.55
N ASP A 76 12.80 9.31 11.29
CA ASP A 76 11.54 9.76 10.69
C ASP A 76 11.39 9.44 9.20
N VAL A 77 12.49 9.18 8.48
CA VAL A 77 12.49 8.86 7.05
C VAL A 77 13.26 7.58 6.82
N VAL A 78 12.59 6.56 6.28
CA VAL A 78 13.15 5.22 6.11
C VAL A 78 12.93 4.73 4.69
N ARG A 79 13.97 4.15 4.08
CA ARG A 79 13.85 3.46 2.80
C ARG A 79 13.30 2.04 2.99
N LEU A 80 12.09 1.80 2.48
CA LEU A 80 11.37 0.51 2.60
C LEU A 80 11.49 -0.38 1.35
N ALA A 81 11.78 0.22 0.20
CA ALA A 81 11.98 -0.48 -1.07
C ALA A 81 13.03 0.27 -1.91
N PRO A 82 13.47 -0.28 -3.07
CA PRO A 82 14.39 0.42 -3.95
C PRO A 82 13.93 1.83 -4.33
N ASN A 83 12.62 2.02 -4.54
CA ASN A 83 12.00 3.28 -4.97
C ASN A 83 10.96 3.82 -3.99
N GLU A 84 11.00 3.41 -2.72
CA GLU A 84 9.98 3.79 -1.72
C GLU A 84 10.62 4.30 -0.44
N LEU A 85 10.10 5.44 0.02
CA LEU A 85 10.41 6.03 1.32
C LEU A 85 9.14 6.07 2.17
N SER A 86 9.30 5.77 3.44
CA SER A 86 8.29 5.96 4.46
C SER A 86 8.65 7.16 5.33
N PHE A 87 7.64 7.94 5.68
CA PHE A 87 7.78 9.17 6.44
C PHE A 87 6.88 9.11 7.68
N ASN A 88 7.43 9.51 8.82
CA ASN A 88 6.74 9.49 10.11
C ASN A 88 6.71 10.89 10.75
N THR A 89 6.36 11.93 9.98
CA THR A 89 6.24 13.31 10.51
C THR A 89 4.88 13.94 10.18
N ALA A 90 4.44 14.87 11.02
CA ALA A 90 3.24 15.66 10.74
C ALA A 90 3.39 16.53 9.49
N GLN A 91 4.60 17.02 9.21
CA GLN A 91 4.90 17.81 8.02
C GLN A 91 4.74 16.97 6.75
N SER A 92 5.26 15.73 6.74
CA SER A 92 5.10 14.83 5.58
C SER A 92 3.64 14.52 5.25
N LEU A 93 2.76 14.48 6.26
CA LEU A 93 1.33 14.32 6.00
C LEU A 93 0.77 15.49 5.19
N GLN A 94 1.17 16.73 5.53
CA GLN A 94 0.75 17.93 4.81
C GLN A 94 1.41 18.03 3.43
N ASP A 95 2.69 17.65 3.30
CA ASP A 95 3.41 17.75 2.03
C ASP A 95 2.93 16.71 1.01
N ILE A 96 2.56 15.50 1.47
CA ILE A 96 2.12 14.40 0.60
C ILE A 96 0.62 14.50 0.30
N TYR A 97 -0.22 14.75 1.31
CA TYR A 97 -1.69 14.70 1.19
C TYR A 97 -2.37 16.07 1.26
N GLY A 98 -1.65 17.13 1.61
CA GLY A 98 -2.20 18.48 1.69
C GLY A 98 -2.47 19.10 0.32
N ASN A 99 -2.95 20.34 0.35
CA ASN A 99 -3.31 21.04 -0.87
C ASN A 99 -2.06 21.40 -1.70
N PRO A 100 -2.05 21.13 -3.02
CA PRO A 100 -0.91 21.42 -3.90
C PRO A 100 -0.52 22.90 -4.00
N SER A 101 -1.28 23.83 -3.40
CA SER A 101 -1.06 25.28 -3.56
C SER A 101 0.26 25.77 -2.96
N LYS A 102 0.93 24.97 -2.12
CA LYS A 102 2.23 25.33 -1.51
C LYS A 102 3.45 24.83 -2.28
N THR A 103 3.34 23.68 -2.94
CA THR A 103 4.47 22.99 -3.63
C THR A 103 4.29 22.93 -5.15
N GLY A 104 3.11 23.28 -5.66
CA GLY A 104 2.77 23.27 -7.09
C GLY A 104 2.57 21.88 -7.70
N GLN A 105 2.84 20.80 -6.96
CA GLN A 105 2.77 19.42 -7.46
C GLN A 105 1.90 18.56 -6.56
N THR A 106 1.01 17.78 -7.17
CA THR A 106 0.19 16.78 -6.47
C THR A 106 0.89 15.43 -6.56
N PHE A 107 1.14 14.78 -5.42
CA PHE A 107 1.63 13.40 -5.43
C PHE A 107 0.55 12.48 -6.02
N LEU A 108 0.90 11.82 -7.13
CA LEU A 108 0.01 10.86 -7.75
C LEU A 108 0.00 9.57 -6.92
N LYS A 109 -1.18 8.97 -6.79
CA LYS A 109 -1.32 7.61 -6.24
C LYS A 109 -0.45 6.64 -7.04
N SER A 110 0.07 5.60 -6.38
CA SER A 110 0.89 4.58 -7.03
C SER A 110 0.10 3.78 -8.06
N SER A 111 0.81 3.03 -8.92
CA SER A 111 0.20 2.13 -9.90
C SER A 111 -0.66 1.03 -9.26
N PHE A 112 -0.51 0.77 -7.96
CA PHE A 112 -1.39 -0.11 -7.19
C PHE A 112 -2.87 0.24 -7.35
N TYR A 113 -3.18 1.54 -7.49
CA TYR A 113 -4.54 2.03 -7.64
C TYR A 113 -5.07 1.99 -9.08
N ALA A 114 -4.26 1.58 -10.06
CA ALA A 114 -4.74 1.31 -11.41
C ALA A 114 -5.56 0.01 -11.37
N GLY A 115 -6.85 0.14 -11.03
CA GLY A 115 -7.76 -1.00 -10.90
C GLY A 115 -7.80 -1.88 -12.15
N PRO A 116 -8.17 -3.17 -12.01
CA PRO A 116 -8.34 -4.05 -13.16
C PRO A 116 -9.46 -3.51 -14.05
N SER A 117 -9.21 -3.41 -15.36
CA SER A 117 -10.24 -3.22 -16.40
C SER A 117 -10.77 -1.79 -16.64
N GLY A 118 -10.04 -0.74 -16.27
CA GLY A 118 -10.36 0.63 -16.69
C GLY A 118 -11.54 1.30 -15.96
N TYR A 119 -12.11 0.64 -14.97
CA TYR A 119 -13.05 1.24 -14.03
C TYR A 119 -12.28 1.93 -12.90
N SER A 120 -12.61 3.20 -12.67
CA SER A 120 -11.96 4.04 -11.67
C SER A 120 -13.00 4.50 -10.65
N THR A 121 -12.89 4.02 -9.42
CA THR A 121 -13.69 4.53 -8.30
C THR A 121 -13.04 5.80 -7.73
N ILE A 122 -13.75 6.55 -6.88
CA ILE A 122 -13.17 7.70 -6.18
C ILE A 122 -11.85 7.35 -5.44
N VAL A 123 -11.74 6.14 -4.91
CA VAL A 123 -10.55 5.69 -4.17
C VAL A 123 -9.42 5.29 -5.12
N MET A 124 -9.73 4.76 -6.30
CA MET A 124 -8.76 4.28 -7.29
C MET A 124 -8.27 5.36 -8.25
N GLU A 125 -9.07 6.41 -8.50
CA GLU A 125 -8.72 7.46 -9.46
C GLU A 125 -7.39 8.12 -9.12
N ARG A 126 -6.48 8.10 -10.10
CA ARG A 126 -5.12 8.61 -10.00
C ARG A 126 -4.98 9.98 -10.65
N ASP A 127 -5.85 10.31 -11.61
CA ASP A 127 -5.92 11.64 -12.23
C ASP A 127 -6.57 12.63 -11.25
N PRO A 128 -5.83 13.65 -10.78
CA PRO A 128 -6.36 14.63 -9.82
C PRO A 128 -7.59 15.39 -10.33
N ILE A 129 -7.70 15.60 -11.65
CA ILE A 129 -8.81 16.34 -12.26
C ILE A 129 -10.07 15.50 -12.17
N LYS A 130 -10.03 14.26 -12.67
CA LYS A 130 -11.15 13.31 -12.60
C LYS A 130 -11.54 13.01 -11.16
N HIS A 131 -10.54 12.81 -10.28
CA HIS A 131 -10.80 12.58 -8.87
C HIS A 131 -11.57 13.74 -8.22
N LYS A 132 -11.21 15.00 -8.56
CA LYS A 132 -11.91 16.19 -8.07
C LYS A 132 -13.36 16.23 -8.56
N GLU A 133 -13.62 15.87 -9.81
CA GLU A 133 -14.98 15.80 -10.37
C GLU A 133 -15.83 14.73 -9.67
N THR A 134 -15.32 13.50 -9.55
CA THR A 134 -16.01 12.41 -8.85
C THR A 134 -16.25 12.76 -7.37
N LYS A 135 -15.25 13.34 -6.69
CA LYS A 135 -15.39 13.83 -5.31
C LYS A 135 -16.48 14.89 -5.18
N LYS A 136 -16.57 15.83 -6.12
CA LYS A 136 -17.62 16.85 -6.12
C LYS A 136 -19.01 16.22 -6.21
N LEU A 137 -19.20 15.26 -7.11
CA LEU A 137 -20.48 14.55 -7.27
C LEU A 137 -20.88 13.79 -6.00
N LEU A 138 -19.94 13.11 -5.36
CA LEU A 138 -20.21 12.36 -4.12
C LEU A 138 -20.41 13.25 -2.90
N SER A 139 -19.77 14.43 -2.86
CA SER A 139 -19.79 15.30 -1.67
C SER A 139 -21.19 15.75 -1.23
N TYR A 140 -22.16 15.83 -2.15
CA TYR A 140 -23.54 16.18 -1.80
C TYR A 140 -24.19 15.16 -0.85
N GLY A 141 -23.92 13.86 -1.07
CA GLY A 141 -24.40 12.77 -0.23
C GLY A 141 -23.82 12.75 1.19
N PHE A 142 -22.71 13.47 1.39
CA PHE A 142 -22.04 13.63 2.69
C PHE A 142 -22.21 15.03 3.27
N SER A 143 -23.18 15.81 2.76
CA SER A 143 -23.51 17.11 3.34
C SER A 143 -24.14 16.94 4.72
N ALA A 144 -23.99 17.93 5.60
CA ALA A 144 -24.58 17.87 6.95
C ALA A 144 -26.10 17.62 6.94
N LYS A 145 -26.80 18.20 5.96
CA LYS A 145 -28.23 18.00 5.75
C LYS A 145 -28.56 16.54 5.40
N GLU A 146 -27.80 15.95 4.47
CA GLU A 146 -28.03 14.58 4.04
C GLU A 146 -27.68 13.58 5.14
N LEU A 147 -26.60 13.83 5.89
CA LEU A 147 -26.23 13.01 7.05
C LEU A 147 -27.32 13.03 8.14
N GLN A 148 -27.93 14.19 8.40
CA GLN A 148 -29.08 14.28 9.30
C GLN A 148 -30.31 13.53 8.74
N ALA A 149 -30.56 13.62 7.44
CA ALA A 149 -31.66 12.88 6.82
C ALA A 149 -31.48 11.35 6.90
N GLN A 150 -30.24 10.85 7.02
CA GLN A 150 -29.93 9.44 7.21
C GLN A 150 -30.06 8.95 8.67
N GLU A 151 -30.18 9.84 9.64
CA GLU A 151 -30.28 9.50 11.07
C GLU A 151 -31.39 8.47 11.37
N PRO A 152 -32.62 8.57 10.84
CA PRO A 152 -33.69 7.60 11.15
C PRO A 152 -33.36 6.19 10.67
N ILE A 153 -32.68 6.07 9.51
CA ILE A 153 -32.26 4.78 8.95
C ILE A 153 -31.18 4.15 9.84
N LEU A 154 -30.18 4.94 10.25
CA LEU A 154 -29.13 4.48 11.15
C LEU A 154 -29.72 4.05 12.50
N LYS A 155 -30.63 4.86 13.06
CA LYS A 155 -31.32 4.55 14.31
C LYS A 155 -32.08 3.23 14.23
N THR A 156 -32.81 2.99 13.15
CA THR A 156 -33.55 1.73 12.95
C THR A 156 -32.60 0.52 12.96
N ASN A 157 -31.45 0.62 12.28
CA ASN A 157 -30.45 -0.46 12.26
C ASN A 157 -29.78 -0.66 13.64
N LEU A 158 -29.51 0.43 14.36
CA LEU A 158 -28.95 0.37 15.71
C LEU A 158 -29.94 -0.23 16.71
N ASP A 159 -31.21 0.16 16.66
CA ASP A 159 -32.27 -0.38 17.51
C ASP A 159 -32.44 -1.90 17.27
N MET A 160 -32.39 -2.34 16.01
CA MET A 160 -32.38 -3.76 15.67
C MET A 160 -31.14 -4.49 16.23
N LEU A 161 -29.95 -3.91 16.09
CA LEU A 161 -28.72 -4.49 16.62
C LEU A 161 -28.79 -4.64 18.16
N ILE A 162 -29.23 -3.60 18.87
CA ILE A 162 -29.39 -3.61 20.33
C ILE A 162 -30.39 -4.70 20.74
N THR A 163 -31.54 -4.76 20.08
CA THR A 163 -32.56 -5.79 20.35
C THR A 163 -32.01 -7.21 20.20
N GLN A 164 -31.20 -7.46 19.16
CA GLN A 164 -30.58 -8.78 18.97
C GLN A 164 -29.53 -9.09 20.04
N ILE A 165 -28.74 -8.10 20.46
CA ILE A 165 -27.78 -8.24 21.56
C ILE A 165 -28.51 -8.59 22.87
N ASP A 166 -29.58 -7.86 23.20
CA ASP A 166 -30.37 -8.09 24.41
C ASP A 166 -30.98 -9.50 24.43
N ASN A 167 -31.53 -9.94 23.30
CA ASN A 167 -32.08 -11.29 23.17
C ASN A 167 -31.01 -12.37 23.38
N GLN A 168 -29.80 -12.20 22.85
CA GLN A 168 -28.72 -13.18 23.03
C GLN A 168 -28.16 -13.18 24.47
N ILE A 169 -28.03 -12.01 25.10
CA ILE A 169 -27.63 -11.90 26.50
C ILE A 169 -28.64 -12.60 27.42
N ALA A 170 -29.93 -12.40 27.17
CA ALA A 170 -31.00 -13.05 27.91
C ALA A 170 -31.00 -14.58 27.74
N ALA A 171 -30.61 -15.07 26.56
CA ALA A 171 -30.56 -16.50 26.24
C ALA A 171 -29.31 -17.22 26.79
N GLU A 172 -28.10 -16.65 26.65
CA GLU A 172 -26.85 -17.39 26.87
C GLU A 172 -26.23 -17.23 28.27
N LYS A 173 -26.64 -16.25 29.11
CA LYS A 173 -26.08 -15.99 30.46
C LYS A 173 -24.53 -15.96 30.54
N GLN A 174 -23.83 -15.78 29.42
CA GLN A 174 -22.37 -15.65 29.29
C GLN A 174 -22.03 -14.46 28.39
N GLY A 175 -20.77 -14.03 28.41
CA GLY A 175 -20.29 -12.91 27.60
C GLY A 175 -20.43 -13.17 26.10
N LEU A 176 -21.11 -12.26 25.40
CA LEU A 176 -21.34 -12.35 23.96
C LEU A 176 -20.08 -11.93 23.18
N SER A 177 -19.60 -12.80 22.28
CA SER A 177 -18.55 -12.44 21.33
C SER A 177 -19.17 -11.92 20.03
N LEU A 178 -18.99 -10.62 19.76
CA LEU A 178 -19.48 -9.97 18.53
C LEU A 178 -18.69 -10.33 17.27
N ASN A 179 -17.59 -11.09 17.41
CA ASN A 179 -16.71 -11.49 16.32
C ASN A 179 -16.96 -12.94 15.85
N LYS A 180 -18.01 -13.62 16.33
CA LYS A 180 -18.39 -14.94 15.82
C LYS A 180 -19.09 -14.76 14.46
N ALA A 181 -18.33 -14.89 13.38
CA ALA A 181 -18.83 -15.12 12.03
C ALA A 181 -18.74 -16.61 11.69
#